data_AF-A0A1I8NCV5-F1
#
_entry.id   AF-A0A1I8NCV5-F1
#
_cell.length_a   1.000
_cell.length_b   1.000
_cell.length_c   1.000
_cell.angle_alpha   90.00
_cell.angle_beta   90.00
_cell.angle_gamma   90.00
#
_symmetry.space_group_name_H-M   'P 1'
#
loop_
_entity.id
_entity.type
_entity.pdbx_description
1 polymer ?
#
loop_
_entity_poly.entity_id
_entity_poly.type
_entity_poly.pdbx_seq_one_letter_code
_entity_poly.pdbx_strand_id
1 'polypeptide(L)'
;KLLSAEGSDLRRALFSLKQVFQEDKDLVHAFVALGGLNCLVRVGNGADQNYQNYILRALGQVMLYVDGMNGVMKHEPTMQWLYSLIASNYRSVVKTALKLLLVFVEYAESNCHVLVSAIHSVDKQQGTLPWSNIMRCVLIYVRQRRKVNVFTEN
;
A
#
# COMPACT_ATOMS: atom_id res chain seq x y z
N LYS A 1 17.53 -6.18 11.01
CA LYS A 1 17.36 -4.79 11.51
C LYS A 1 15.89 -4.39 11.58
N LEU A 2 15.10 -4.42 10.49
CA LEU A 2 13.67 -4.04 10.54
C LEU A 2 12.80 -4.90 11.47
N LEU A 3 13.09 -6.20 11.58
CA LEU A 3 12.36 -7.12 12.45
C LEU A 3 12.73 -7.02 13.94
N SER A 4 13.78 -6.27 14.29
CA SER A 4 14.36 -6.20 15.63
C SER A 4 14.50 -4.75 16.15
N ALA A 5 14.01 -3.77 15.39
CA ALA A 5 14.10 -2.35 15.74
C ALA A 5 12.76 -1.88 16.29
N GLU A 6 12.80 -1.12 17.38
CA GLU A 6 11.62 -0.54 18.04
C GLU A 6 11.75 0.99 18.10
N GLY A 7 10.61 1.67 18.25
CA GLY A 7 10.56 3.13 18.46
C GLY A 7 11.29 3.95 17.39
N SER A 8 12.22 4.80 17.82
CA SER A 8 12.93 5.75 16.94
C SER A 8 13.75 5.09 15.86
N ASP A 9 14.32 3.91 16.13
CA ASP A 9 15.22 3.23 15.19
C ASP A 9 14.44 2.61 14.03
N LEU A 10 13.25 2.06 14.32
CA LEU A 10 12.32 1.60 13.29
C LEU A 10 11.88 2.77 12.38
N ARG A 11 11.54 3.91 12.98
CA ARG A 11 11.16 5.11 12.24
C ARG A 11 12.25 5.58 11.29
N ARG A 12 13.51 5.65 11.76
CA ARG A 12 14.66 6.05 10.93
C ARG A 12 14.90 5.05 9.81
N ALA A 13 14.85 3.75 10.10
CA ALA A 13 15.02 2.70 9.09
C ALA A 13 13.95 2.77 8.00
N LEU A 14 12.67 2.91 8.37
CA LEU A 14 11.56 3.05 7.42
C LEU A 14 11.64 4.35 6.59
N PHE A 15 12.08 5.45 7.21
CA PHE A 15 12.25 6.71 6.50
C PHE A 15 13.33 6.62 5.42
N SER A 16 14.47 6.00 5.73
CA SER A 16 15.61 5.88 4.82
C SER A 16 15.43 4.80 3.74
N LEU A 17 14.54 3.83 3.94
CA LEU A 17 14.34 2.68 3.05
C LEU A 17 14.09 3.08 1.58
N LYS A 18 13.29 4.13 1.35
CA LYS A 18 13.06 4.65 0.01
C LYS A 18 14.38 5.06 -0.65
N GLN A 19 15.20 5.83 0.06
CA GLN A 19 16.47 6.34 -0.48
C GLN A 19 17.44 5.19 -0.78
N VAL A 20 17.54 4.21 0.12
CA VAL A 20 18.39 3.03 -0.08
C VAL A 20 18.03 2.28 -1.36
N PHE A 21 16.75 2.01 -1.61
CA PHE A 21 16.31 1.36 -2.85
C PHE A 21 16.49 2.22 -4.10
N GLN A 22 16.46 3.54 -3.94
CA GLN A 22 16.67 4.47 -5.04
C GLN A 22 18.15 4.57 -5.44
N GLU A 23 19.06 4.49 -4.46
CA GLU A 23 20.51 4.55 -4.66
C GLU A 23 21.08 3.23 -5.19
N ASP A 24 20.50 2.09 -4.79
CA ASP A 24 20.98 0.77 -5.18
C ASP A 24 19.80 -0.15 -5.54
N LYS A 25 19.64 -0.40 -6.85
CA LYS A 25 18.59 -1.26 -7.41
C LYS A 25 18.82 -2.75 -7.10
N ASP A 26 20.05 -3.17 -6.89
CA ASP A 26 20.37 -4.59 -6.67
C ASP A 26 19.91 -5.03 -5.27
N LEU A 27 19.84 -4.07 -4.34
CA LEU A 27 19.22 -4.28 -3.03
C LEU A 27 17.73 -4.59 -3.10
N VAL A 28 17.02 -4.17 -4.15
CA VAL A 28 15.59 -4.45 -4.30
C VAL A 28 15.36 -5.93 -4.51
N HIS A 29 16.16 -6.57 -5.37
CA HIS A 29 16.11 -8.01 -5.58
C HIS A 29 16.40 -8.76 -4.27
N ALA A 30 17.50 -8.43 -3.60
CA ALA A 30 17.88 -9.07 -2.34
C ALA A 30 16.81 -8.88 -1.25
N PHE A 31 16.21 -7.69 -1.16
CA PHE A 31 15.15 -7.39 -0.21
C PHE A 31 13.91 -8.27 -0.42
N VAL A 32 13.46 -8.43 -1.66
CA VAL A 32 12.32 -9.30 -1.99
C VAL A 32 12.66 -10.76 -1.67
N ALA A 33 13.83 -11.23 -2.10
CA ALA A 33 14.27 -12.61 -1.90
C ALA A 33 14.38 -12.99 -0.40
N LEU A 34 14.75 -12.05 0.46
CA LEU A 34 14.87 -12.24 1.91
C LEU A 34 13.55 -12.01 2.68
N GLY A 35 12.40 -11.97 1.99
CA GLY A 35 11.10 -11.80 2.63
C GLY A 35 10.83 -10.38 3.14
N GLY A 36 11.48 -9.37 2.56
CA GLY A 36 11.30 -7.97 2.93
C GLY A 36 9.86 -7.47 2.81
N LEU A 37 9.10 -7.95 1.82
CA LEU A 37 7.68 -7.62 1.66
C LEU A 37 6.82 -8.10 2.84
N ASN A 38 7.07 -9.30 3.36
CA ASN A 38 6.43 -9.79 4.58
C ASN A 38 6.72 -8.87 5.77
N CYS A 39 7.97 -8.42 5.90
CA CYS A 39 8.36 -7.48 6.95
C CYS A 39 7.60 -6.14 6.83
N LEU A 40 7.47 -5.58 5.63
CA LEU A 40 6.73 -4.32 5.42
C LEU A 40 5.26 -4.46 5.79
N VAL A 41 4.59 -5.54 5.35
CA VAL A 41 3.18 -5.78 5.66
C VAL A 41 2.99 -5.98 7.16
N ARG A 42 3.84 -6.79 7.81
CA ARG A 42 3.77 -7.03 9.25
C ARG A 42 3.96 -5.76 10.06
N VAL A 43 4.93 -4.92 9.70
CA VAL A 43 5.17 -3.64 10.39
C VAL A 43 4.07 -2.63 10.08
N GLY A 44 3.51 -2.64 8.87
CA GLY A 44 2.45 -1.71 8.46
C GLY A 44 1.08 -2.02 9.08
N ASN A 45 0.82 -3.28 9.41
CA ASN A 45 -0.38 -3.71 10.10
C ASN A 45 -0.41 -3.17 11.54
N GLY A 46 -1.43 -2.35 11.85
CA GLY A 46 -1.58 -1.74 13.17
C GLY A 46 -0.65 -0.56 13.46
N ALA A 47 0.20 -0.16 12.52
CA ALA A 47 1.05 1.02 12.67
C ALA A 47 0.29 2.33 12.44
N ASP A 48 0.83 3.43 12.98
CA ASP A 48 0.29 4.76 12.73
C ASP A 48 0.49 5.22 11.27
N GLN A 49 -0.25 6.26 10.87
CA GLN A 49 -0.25 6.80 9.51
C GLN A 49 1.13 7.19 8.98
N ASN A 50 2.06 7.63 9.83
CA ASN A 50 3.38 8.06 9.38
C ASN A 50 4.22 6.85 8.96
N TYR A 51 4.20 5.80 9.78
CA TYR A 51 4.87 4.53 9.47
C TYR A 51 4.28 3.91 8.21
N GLN A 52 2.95 3.87 8.10
CA GLN A 52 2.26 3.40 6.89
C GLN A 52 2.70 4.20 5.66
N ASN A 53 2.77 5.53 5.75
CA ASN A 53 3.24 6.35 4.63
C ASN A 53 4.72 6.11 4.27
N TYR A 54 5.60 5.88 5.24
CA TYR A 54 6.99 5.54 4.95
C TYR A 54 7.11 4.18 4.25
N ILE A 55 6.35 3.18 4.71
CA ILE A 55 6.30 1.87 4.09
C ILE A 55 5.75 1.96 2.67
N LEU A 56 4.65 2.70 2.44
CA LEU A 56 4.09 2.90 1.10
C LEU A 56 5.07 3.60 0.16
N ARG A 57 5.86 4.56 0.66
CA ARG A 57 6.91 5.22 -0.15
C ARG A 57 8.03 4.26 -0.53
N ALA A 58 8.47 3.40 0.40
CA ALA A 58 9.45 2.37 0.12
C ALA A 58 8.92 1.31 -0.85
N LEU A 59 7.68 0.85 -0.65
CA LEU A 59 7.02 -0.11 -1.54
C LEU A 59 6.83 0.46 -2.95
N GLY A 60 6.46 1.73 -3.06
CA GLY A 60 6.39 2.42 -4.35
C GLY A 60 7.74 2.45 -5.06
N GLN A 61 8.84 2.64 -4.33
CA GLN A 61 10.18 2.57 -4.90
C GLN A 61 10.53 1.15 -5.37
N VAL A 62 10.19 0.13 -4.58
CA VAL A 62 10.38 -1.29 -4.97
C VAL A 62 9.65 -1.61 -6.26
N MET A 63 8.39 -1.16 -6.41
CA MET A 63 7.56 -1.42 -7.58
C MET A 63 8.06 -0.75 -8.88
N LEU A 64 8.98 0.22 -8.82
CA LEU A 64 9.60 0.80 -10.01
C LEU A 64 10.58 -0.14 -10.71
N TYR A 65 11.07 -1.17 -10.01
CA TYR A 65 12.02 -2.13 -10.54
C TYR A 65 11.32 -3.43 -10.90
N VAL A 66 11.73 -4.06 -12.01
CA VAL A 66 11.14 -5.30 -12.52
C VAL A 66 11.15 -6.41 -11.47
N ASP A 67 12.27 -6.63 -10.78
CA ASP A 67 12.36 -7.64 -9.72
C ASP A 67 11.45 -7.33 -8.52
N GLY A 68 11.34 -6.05 -8.16
CA GLY A 68 10.46 -5.59 -7.10
C GLY A 68 8.99 -5.82 -7.44
N MET A 69 8.57 -5.45 -8.65
CA MET A 69 7.22 -5.69 -9.14
C MET A 69 6.90 -7.18 -9.22
N ASN A 70 7.81 -7.99 -9.79
CA ASN A 70 7.66 -9.45 -9.83
C ASN A 70 7.52 -10.06 -8.44
N GLY A 71 8.25 -9.54 -7.45
CA GLY A 71 8.10 -9.91 -6.04
C GLY A 71 6.71 -9.60 -5.51
N VAL A 72 6.23 -8.38 -5.76
CA VAL A 72 4.91 -7.92 -5.32
C VAL A 72 3.78 -8.72 -5.96
N MET A 73 3.88 -9.05 -7.26
CA MET A 73 2.92 -9.90 -7.98
C MET A 73 2.78 -11.29 -7.36
N LYS A 74 3.87 -11.84 -6.81
CA LYS A 74 3.91 -13.16 -6.16
C LYS A 74 3.58 -13.11 -4.67
N HIS A 75 3.39 -11.93 -4.10
CA HIS A 75 3.23 -11.72 -2.66
C HIS A 75 1.83 -11.20 -2.32
N GLU A 76 0.87 -12.12 -2.26
CA GLU A 76 -0.54 -11.84 -1.98
C GLU A 76 -0.78 -10.94 -0.74
N PRO A 77 -0.10 -11.12 0.41
CA PRO A 77 -0.33 -10.28 1.58
C PRO A 77 -0.07 -8.79 1.34
N THR A 78 0.82 -8.43 0.41
CA THR A 78 1.04 -7.02 0.04
C THR A 78 -0.17 -6.43 -0.66
N MET A 79 -0.82 -7.17 -1.56
CA MET A 79 -2.03 -6.70 -2.24
C MET A 79 -3.22 -6.61 -1.30
N GLN A 80 -3.41 -7.62 -0.44
CA GLN A 80 -4.44 -7.59 0.59
C GLN A 80 -4.24 -6.38 1.53
N TRP A 81 -3.00 -6.12 1.93
CA TRP A 81 -2.67 -4.96 2.76
C TRP A 81 -2.97 -3.63 2.05
N LEU A 82 -2.52 -3.45 0.80
CA LEU A 82 -2.82 -2.23 0.03
C LEU A 82 -4.33 -1.98 -0.13
N TYR A 83 -5.11 -3.04 -0.41
CA TYR A 83 -6.57 -2.92 -0.48
C TYR A 83 -7.18 -2.53 0.87
N SER A 84 -6.72 -3.12 1.98
CA SER A 84 -7.20 -2.77 3.33
C SER A 84 -6.96 -1.29 3.68
N LEU A 85 -5.85 -0.71 3.19
CA LEU A 85 -5.49 0.70 3.46
C LEU A 85 -6.41 1.70 2.75
N ILE A 86 -7.20 1.28 1.74
CA ILE A 86 -8.23 2.12 1.13
C ILE A 86 -9.32 2.47 2.15
N ALA A 87 -9.56 1.61 3.14
CA ALA A 87 -10.52 1.87 4.22
C ALA A 87 -9.96 2.75 5.35
N SER A 88 -8.73 3.23 5.24
CA SER A 88 -8.09 4.07 6.26
C SER A 88 -8.80 5.42 6.43
N ASN A 89 -8.83 5.92 7.66
CA ASN A 89 -9.32 7.27 7.97
C ASN A 89 -8.35 8.37 7.51
N TYR A 90 -7.11 8.01 7.14
CA TYR A 90 -6.06 8.96 6.78
C TYR A 90 -6.00 9.13 5.26
N ARG A 91 -6.43 10.30 4.78
CA ARG A 91 -6.48 10.61 3.34
C ARG A 91 -5.14 10.45 2.62
N SER A 92 -4.02 10.74 3.28
CA SER A 92 -2.67 10.58 2.73
C SER A 92 -2.35 9.10 2.43
N VAL A 93 -2.71 8.21 3.36
CA VAL A 93 -2.54 6.77 3.25
C VAL A 93 -3.43 6.23 2.12
N VAL A 94 -4.73 6.56 2.12
CA VAL A 94 -5.68 6.14 1.07
C VAL A 94 -5.20 6.58 -0.31
N LYS A 95 -4.81 7.85 -0.47
CA LYS A 95 -4.32 8.39 -1.75
C LYS A 95 -3.08 7.64 -2.25
N THR A 96 -2.17 7.28 -1.35
CA THR A 96 -0.93 6.60 -1.72
C THR A 96 -1.19 5.13 -2.06
N ALA A 97 -2.01 4.44 -1.26
CA ALA A 97 -2.42 3.07 -1.54
C ALA A 97 -3.13 2.94 -2.90
N LEU A 98 -4.07 3.84 -3.21
CA LEU A 98 -4.74 3.87 -4.52
C LEU A 98 -3.75 4.06 -5.68
N LYS A 99 -2.77 4.95 -5.55
CA LYS A 99 -1.73 5.14 -6.57
C LYS A 99 -0.91 3.87 -6.80
N LEU A 100 -0.52 3.17 -5.73
CA LEU A 100 0.25 1.93 -5.86
C LEU A 100 -0.58 0.82 -6.50
N LEU A 101 -1.86 0.70 -6.16
CA LEU A 101 -2.77 -0.24 -6.79
C LEU A 101 -2.94 0.04 -8.29
N LEU A 102 -3.01 1.32 -8.68
CA LEU A 102 -3.04 1.71 -10.09
C LEU A 102 -1.74 1.33 -10.80
N VAL A 103 -0.58 1.69 -10.24
CA VAL A 103 0.74 1.31 -10.80
C VAL A 103 0.86 -0.21 -10.94
N PHE A 104 0.34 -0.97 -9.98
CA PHE A 104 0.33 -2.44 -10.03
C PHE A 104 -0.50 -2.97 -11.20
N VAL A 105 -1.73 -2.49 -11.38
CA VAL A 105 -2.63 -2.95 -12.44
C VAL A 105 -2.17 -2.46 -13.83
N GLU A 106 -1.62 -1.26 -13.92
CA GLU A 106 -1.06 -0.70 -15.16
C GLU A 106 0.16 -1.48 -15.67
N TYR A 107 0.91 -2.14 -14.78
CA TYR A 107 2.11 -2.89 -15.15
C TYR A 107 1.83 -4.10 -16.05
N ALA A 108 0.78 -4.87 -15.75
CA ALA A 108 0.40 -6.05 -16.53
C ALA A 108 -1.08 -6.37 -16.34
N GLU A 109 -1.78 -6.72 -17.42
CA GLU A 109 -3.22 -7.03 -17.37
C GLU A 109 -3.55 -8.18 -16.41
N SER A 110 -2.66 -9.17 -16.27
CA SER A 110 -2.81 -10.29 -15.35
C SER A 110 -2.87 -9.86 -13.88
N ASN A 111 -2.34 -8.70 -13.53
CA ASN A 111 -2.37 -8.15 -12.17
C ASN A 111 -3.79 -7.81 -11.71
N CYS A 112 -4.72 -7.59 -12.63
CA CYS A 112 -6.15 -7.45 -12.33
C CYS A 112 -6.66 -8.66 -11.53
N HIS A 113 -6.27 -9.88 -11.90
CA HIS A 113 -6.71 -11.09 -11.22
C HIS A 113 -6.17 -11.18 -9.79
N VAL A 114 -4.91 -10.79 -9.59
CA VAL A 114 -4.28 -10.75 -8.26
C VAL A 114 -5.01 -9.74 -7.37
N LEU A 115 -5.34 -8.57 -7.89
CA LEU A 115 -6.10 -7.56 -7.17
C LEU A 115 -7.50 -8.05 -6.80
N VAL A 116 -8.24 -8.65 -7.74
CA VAL A 116 -9.58 -9.21 -7.48
C VAL A 116 -9.51 -10.30 -6.40
N SER A 117 -8.52 -11.18 -6.44
CA SER A 117 -8.31 -12.21 -5.42
C SER A 117 -8.08 -11.58 -4.04
N ALA A 118 -7.23 -10.55 -3.96
CA ALA A 118 -6.96 -9.84 -2.72
C ALA A 118 -8.21 -9.16 -2.14
N ILE A 119 -9.05 -8.54 -3.00
CA ILE A 119 -10.32 -7.93 -2.62
C ILE A 119 -11.26 -8.96 -2.00
N HIS A 120 -11.47 -10.09 -2.69
CA HIS A 120 -12.33 -11.16 -2.19
C HIS A 120 -11.81 -11.73 -0.87
N SER A 121 -10.50 -11.95 -0.74
CA SER A 121 -9.89 -12.46 0.48
C SER A 121 -10.13 -11.52 1.66
N VAL A 122 -9.84 -10.23 1.49
CA VAL A 122 -9.98 -9.22 2.56
C VAL A 122 -11.45 -9.02 2.95
N ASP A 123 -12.35 -8.82 1.99
CA ASP A 123 -13.75 -8.58 2.30
C ASP A 123 -14.40 -9.81 2.94
N LYS A 124 -14.03 -11.03 2.50
CA LYS A 124 -14.47 -12.27 3.14
C LYS A 124 -13.98 -12.38 4.58
N GLN A 125 -12.71 -12.06 4.84
CA GLN A 125 -12.15 -12.07 6.20
C GLN A 125 -12.83 -11.04 7.11
N GLN A 126 -13.25 -9.90 6.56
CA GLN A 126 -13.98 -8.86 7.29
C GLN A 126 -15.48 -9.14 7.43
N GLY A 127 -16.00 -10.18 6.78
CA GLY A 127 -17.44 -10.48 6.76
C GLY A 127 -18.27 -9.44 6.00
N THR A 128 -17.65 -8.70 5.08
CA THR A 128 -18.29 -7.65 4.29
C THR A 128 -18.53 -8.09 2.85
N LEU A 129 -19.41 -7.36 2.14
CA LEU A 129 -19.61 -7.60 0.72
C LEU A 129 -18.34 -7.27 -0.08
N PRO A 130 -18.07 -7.99 -1.18
CA PRO A 130 -16.99 -7.63 -2.10
C PRO A 130 -17.06 -6.15 -2.52
N TRP A 131 -15.90 -5.51 -2.68
CA TRP A 131 -15.73 -4.12 -3.12
C TRP A 131 -16.19 -3.06 -2.10
N SER A 132 -16.49 -3.46 -0.86
CA SER A 132 -17.01 -2.55 0.19
C SER A 132 -16.07 -1.35 0.45
N ASN A 133 -14.76 -1.58 0.49
CA ASN A 133 -13.80 -0.51 0.76
C ASN A 133 -13.72 0.51 -0.38
N ILE A 134 -13.79 0.04 -1.62
CA ILE A 134 -13.82 0.90 -2.81
C ILE A 134 -15.10 1.73 -2.83
N MET A 135 -16.27 1.09 -2.64
CA MET A 135 -17.55 1.79 -2.61
C MET A 135 -17.61 2.85 -1.51
N ARG A 136 -17.09 2.53 -0.32
CA ARG A 136 -16.98 3.49 0.79
C ARG A 136 -16.07 4.67 0.42
N CYS A 137 -14.91 4.40 -0.16
CA CYS A 137 -13.97 5.44 -0.59
C CYS A 137 -14.60 6.40 -1.61
N VAL A 138 -15.27 5.87 -2.64
CA VAL A 138 -15.99 6.65 -3.66
C VAL A 138 -17.09 7.50 -3.02
N LEU A 139 -17.87 6.91 -2.11
CA LEU A 139 -18.95 7.63 -1.43
C LEU A 139 -18.43 8.80 -0.58
N ILE A 140 -17.32 8.61 0.14
CA ILE A 140 -16.67 9.67 0.93
C ILE A 140 -16.17 10.78 -0.01
N TYR A 141 -15.51 10.42 -1.11
CA TYR A 141 -15.02 11.39 -2.09
C TYR A 141 -16.16 12.25 -2.69
N VAL A 142 -17.25 11.60 -3.12
CA VAL A 142 -18.43 12.30 -3.67
C VAL A 142 -19.03 13.25 -2.63
N ARG A 143 -19.15 12.83 -1.37
CA ARG A 143 -19.66 13.68 -0.28
C ARG A 143 -18.77 14.90 -0.02
N GLN A 144 -17.45 14.73 -0.04
CA GLN A 144 -16.51 15.84 0.13
C GLN A 144 -16.63 16.84 -1.03
N ARG A 145 -16.73 16.36 -2.27
CA ARG A 145 -16.88 17.23 -3.44
C ARG A 145 -18.19 18.04 -3.40
N ARG A 146 -19.31 17.41 -3.00
CA ARG A 146 -20.58 18.14 -2.82
C ARG A 146 -20.48 19.24 -1.77
N LYS A 147 -19.82 18.98 -0.63
CA LYS A 147 -19.61 20.01 0.39
C LYS A 147 -18.83 21.20 -0.15
N VAL A 148 -17.74 20.96 -0.88
CA VAL A 148 -16.91 22.04 -1.46
C VAL A 148 -17.74 22.92 -2.40
N ASN A 149 -18.55 22.32 -3.29
CA ASN A 149 -19.37 23.09 -4.24
C ASN A 149 -20.42 23.96 -3.54
N VAL A 150 -21.01 23.50 -2.43
CA VAL A 150 -22.01 24.27 -1.65
C VAL A 150 -21.37 25.49 -0.96
N PHE A 151 -20.08 25.45 -0.60
CA PHE A 151 -19.37 26.58 0.00
C PHE A 151 -18.81 27.58 -1.02
N THR A 152 -18.82 27.26 -2.31
CA THR A 152 -18.36 28.15 -3.40
C THR A 152 -19.49 28.85 -4.15
N GLU A 153 -20.75 28.59 -3.80
CA GLU A 153 -21.95 29.15 -4.47
C GLU A 153 -22.65 30.26 -3.67
N ASN A 154 -22.00 30.85 -2.67
CA ASN A 154 -22.47 32.06 -1.95
C ASN A 154 -21.43 33.18 -2.04
#